data_AF-A0A6P0N091-F1
#
_entry.id   AF-A0A6P0N091-F1
#
_cell.length_a   1.000
_cell.length_b   1.000
_cell.length_c   1.000
_cell.angle_alpha   90.00
_cell.angle_beta   90.00
_cell.angle_gamma   90.00
#
_symmetry.space_group_name_H-M   'P 1'
#
loop_
_entity.id
_entity.type
_entity.pdbx_description
1 polymer ?
#
loop_
_entity_poly.entity_id
_entity_poly.type
_entity_poly.pdbx_seq_one_letter_code
_entity_poly.pdbx_strand_id
1 'polypeptide(L)'
;MKASIFATAKFSDQQESKIMNFLSRLSSNNRRIFNNNSFLNRLLPLSIVNRGTSGSSQSSDNILADFITVLKVGTPGPDAFVGDSGTNIIFTRTGNDILLGVDPGAAIPGQGEIDILIGGPDGNTEGANINAPTRDRFLLGDEKNPYYAGGKGFRGKKDYALIPDFDPNQDTIQLHGESSNYTLKPIGPKKNGTAIFLNNPKPDLIAVLPGASGLSVDGDYFEYDNTSPSQQPAFDNAQQLGSASVDIAFNVGTDSVGNVYVTGWTQGELGQSNAGSQDAYVAKYNSQGQQQWVKQLGTSGEDRSFDISFDSNDNVYIAGTTTGELGGPVVGGDDG
;
A
#
# COMPACT_ATOMS: atom_id res chain seq x y z
N MET A 1 -18.23 20.23 -41.30
CA MET A 1 -16.98 19.80 -41.95
C MET A 1 -16.13 19.15 -40.87
N LYS A 2 -15.91 17.83 -40.99
CA LYS A 2 -14.99 16.89 -40.29
C LYS A 2 -14.73 16.98 -38.77
N ALA A 3 -14.92 15.82 -38.13
CA ALA A 3 -14.58 15.43 -36.76
C ALA A 3 -13.12 14.95 -36.60
N SER A 4 -12.64 14.94 -35.35
CA SER A 4 -11.68 14.00 -34.72
C SER A 4 -11.85 14.16 -33.19
N ILE A 5 -12.60 13.31 -32.46
CA ILE A 5 -12.20 12.05 -31.79
C ILE A 5 -10.86 12.15 -31.03
N PHE A 6 -10.93 12.28 -29.70
CA PHE A 6 -10.07 11.52 -28.78
C PHE A 6 -10.94 11.04 -27.60
N ALA A 7 -10.94 9.72 -27.43
CA ALA A 7 -11.66 8.99 -26.42
C ALA A 7 -10.77 8.81 -25.16
N THR A 8 -11.42 8.82 -23.99
CA THR A 8 -11.14 8.05 -22.76
C THR A 8 -9.75 7.43 -22.55
N ALA A 9 -9.23 7.67 -21.35
CA ALA A 9 -8.71 6.60 -20.49
C ALA A 9 -9.30 6.78 -19.07
N LYS A 10 -10.61 6.57 -18.95
CA LYS A 10 -11.18 6.05 -17.71
C LYS A 10 -10.83 4.56 -17.70
N PHE A 11 -10.49 3.97 -16.55
CA PHE A 11 -10.84 2.56 -16.36
C PHE A 11 -12.31 2.43 -16.74
N SER A 12 -12.63 1.51 -17.66
CA SER A 12 -14.01 1.39 -18.12
C SER A 12 -14.90 1.17 -16.89
N ASP A 13 -16.07 1.83 -16.84
CA ASP A 13 -17.06 1.63 -15.77
C ASP A 13 -17.35 0.12 -15.54
N GLN A 14 -17.01 -0.76 -16.50
CA GLN A 14 -17.04 -2.21 -16.38
C GLN A 14 -16.01 -2.86 -15.44
N GLN A 15 -14.81 -2.33 -15.23
CA GLN A 15 -13.80 -2.97 -14.34
C GLN A 15 -14.08 -2.65 -12.87
N GLU A 16 -14.33 -1.38 -12.57
CA GLU A 16 -14.81 -0.93 -11.26
C GLU A 16 -16.18 -1.56 -10.94
N SER A 17 -17.10 -1.64 -11.91
CA SER A 17 -18.36 -2.37 -11.74
C SER A 17 -18.16 -3.88 -11.61
N LYS A 18 -17.12 -4.51 -12.18
CA LYS A 18 -16.82 -5.93 -11.97
C LYS A 18 -16.31 -6.19 -10.56
N ILE A 19 -15.48 -5.29 -10.02
CA ILE A 19 -14.96 -5.35 -8.65
C ILE A 19 -16.08 -5.05 -7.65
N MET A 20 -16.87 -3.99 -7.87
CA MET A 20 -18.05 -3.68 -7.07
C MET A 20 -19.14 -4.74 -7.18
N ASN A 21 -19.33 -5.39 -8.34
CA ASN A 21 -20.21 -6.56 -8.47
C ASN A 21 -19.66 -7.80 -7.79
N PHE A 22 -18.33 -7.95 -7.70
CA PHE A 22 -17.69 -9.03 -6.95
C PHE A 22 -17.90 -8.83 -5.45
N LEU A 23 -17.61 -7.62 -4.94
CA LEU A 23 -17.85 -7.22 -3.55
C LEU A 23 -19.35 -7.25 -3.18
N SER A 24 -20.24 -6.84 -4.09
CA SER A 24 -21.70 -6.91 -3.88
C SER A 24 -22.24 -8.33 -3.94
N ARG A 25 -21.68 -9.23 -4.76
CA ARG A 25 -22.06 -10.66 -4.78
C ARG A 25 -21.53 -11.43 -3.57
N LEU A 26 -20.40 -11.00 -3.01
CA LEU A 26 -19.88 -11.47 -1.73
C LEU A 26 -20.79 -11.06 -0.57
N SER A 27 -21.35 -9.84 -0.59
CA SER A 27 -22.27 -9.37 0.45
C SER A 27 -23.73 -9.85 0.30
N SER A 28 -24.18 -10.19 -0.92
CA SER A 28 -25.62 -10.44 -1.19
C SER A 28 -26.06 -11.91 -1.29
N ASN A 29 -25.18 -12.92 -1.29
CA ASN A 29 -25.59 -14.33 -1.45
C ASN A 29 -25.02 -15.27 -0.38
N ASN A 30 -25.50 -15.11 0.84
CA ASN A 30 -25.23 -15.99 1.98
C ASN A 30 -25.99 -17.35 1.92
N ARG A 31 -26.43 -17.79 0.72
CA ARG A 31 -27.03 -19.12 0.51
C ARG A 31 -26.67 -19.66 -0.88
N ARG A 32 -25.73 -20.62 -0.91
CA ARG A 32 -25.35 -21.47 -2.06
C ARG A 32 -24.57 -20.77 -3.19
N ILE A 33 -23.25 -20.75 -3.05
CA ILE A 33 -22.34 -20.57 -4.19
C ILE A 33 -22.31 -21.88 -4.99
N PHE A 34 -22.99 -21.90 -6.15
CA PHE A 34 -22.79 -22.93 -7.17
C PHE A 34 -21.68 -22.52 -8.15
N ASN A 35 -20.88 -23.52 -8.54
CA ASN A 35 -19.60 -23.52 -9.27
C ASN A 35 -19.57 -22.93 -10.70
N ASN A 36 -20.21 -21.79 -11.02
CA ASN A 36 -20.25 -21.30 -12.42
C ASN A 36 -19.76 -19.85 -12.64
N ASN A 37 -18.81 -19.34 -11.84
CA ASN A 37 -18.14 -18.06 -12.12
C ASN A 37 -16.71 -18.28 -12.63
N SER A 38 -16.46 -17.90 -13.89
CA SER A 38 -15.18 -18.09 -14.60
C SER A 38 -14.01 -17.27 -14.06
N PHE A 39 -14.28 -16.21 -13.29
CA PHE A 39 -13.27 -15.34 -12.66
C PHE A 39 -12.78 -15.90 -11.31
N LEU A 40 -13.70 -16.39 -10.46
CA LEU A 40 -13.39 -17.05 -9.19
C LEU A 40 -12.59 -18.36 -9.37
N ASN A 41 -12.87 -19.11 -10.45
CA ASN A 41 -12.09 -20.30 -10.80
C ASN A 41 -10.65 -19.99 -11.23
N ARG A 42 -10.32 -18.73 -11.56
CA ARG A 42 -8.96 -18.28 -11.86
C ARG A 42 -8.19 -17.83 -10.61
N LEU A 43 -8.88 -17.24 -9.63
CA LEU A 43 -8.28 -16.71 -8.40
C LEU A 43 -8.05 -17.75 -7.29
N LEU A 44 -8.73 -18.90 -7.31
CA LEU A 44 -8.62 -19.91 -6.25
C LEU A 44 -7.99 -21.22 -6.75
N PRO A 45 -6.72 -21.49 -6.43
CA PRO A 45 -6.07 -22.74 -6.81
C PRO A 45 -6.56 -23.96 -6.01
N LEU A 46 -7.19 -23.75 -4.85
CA LEU A 46 -7.58 -24.82 -3.94
C LEU A 46 -9.04 -24.67 -3.54
N SER A 47 -9.79 -25.76 -3.65
CA SER A 47 -11.17 -25.86 -3.19
C SER A 47 -11.21 -25.69 -1.67
N ILE A 48 -11.59 -24.50 -1.17
CA ILE A 48 -11.87 -24.30 0.25
C ILE A 48 -13.25 -24.94 0.53
N VAL A 49 -13.25 -26.23 0.87
CA VAL A 49 -14.44 -26.94 1.34
C VAL A 49 -14.47 -26.88 2.86
N ASN A 50 -15.30 -26.02 3.43
CA ASN A 50 -15.61 -26.06 4.85
C ASN A 50 -16.74 -27.09 5.09
N ARG A 51 -16.40 -28.31 5.52
CA ARG A 51 -17.43 -29.26 5.99
C ARG A 51 -17.84 -28.82 7.39
N GLY A 52 -19.01 -28.17 7.47
CA GLY A 52 -19.60 -27.71 8.73
C GLY A 52 -19.77 -28.86 9.74
N THR A 53 -19.36 -28.60 10.97
CA THR A 53 -19.80 -29.36 12.15
C THR A 53 -21.25 -29.00 12.44
N SER A 54 -22.09 -30.03 12.49
CA SER A 54 -23.50 -29.97 12.87
C SER A 54 -23.65 -29.59 14.35
N GLY A 55 -24.34 -28.49 14.66
CA GLY A 55 -24.77 -28.19 16.03
C GLY A 55 -25.16 -26.73 16.29
N SER A 56 -26.48 -26.47 16.21
CA SER A 56 -27.25 -25.45 16.96
C SER A 56 -26.61 -24.08 17.30
N SER A 57 -26.82 -23.08 16.44
CA SER A 57 -27.63 -21.87 16.68
C SER A 57 -27.21 -20.84 15.63
N GLN A 58 -28.06 -20.57 14.64
CA GLN A 58 -27.81 -19.53 13.65
C GLN A 58 -27.98 -18.15 14.30
N SER A 59 -26.94 -17.62 14.93
CA SER A 59 -26.66 -16.20 14.79
C SER A 59 -26.27 -15.98 13.34
N SER A 60 -26.79 -14.92 12.73
CA SER A 60 -26.38 -14.47 11.42
C SER A 60 -24.94 -13.96 11.52
N ASP A 61 -23.98 -14.88 11.51
CA ASP A 61 -22.56 -14.58 11.54
C ASP A 61 -22.23 -13.91 10.20
N ASN A 62 -21.90 -12.62 10.26
CA ASN A 62 -21.42 -11.86 9.12
C ASN A 62 -20.02 -12.39 8.77
N ILE A 63 -19.98 -13.45 7.97
CA ILE A 63 -18.75 -14.13 7.53
C ILE A 63 -17.73 -13.14 6.94
N LEU A 64 -18.14 -12.00 6.36
CA LEU A 64 -17.21 -10.96 5.89
C LEU A 64 -16.56 -10.12 7.00
N ALA A 65 -17.28 -9.82 8.09
CA ALA A 65 -16.73 -9.04 9.20
C ALA A 65 -15.76 -9.88 10.07
N ASP A 66 -15.91 -11.20 10.03
CA ASP A 66 -14.99 -12.14 10.66
C ASP A 66 -13.82 -12.56 9.73
N PHE A 67 -13.84 -12.20 8.44
CA PHE A 67 -12.80 -12.59 7.46
C PHE A 67 -12.03 -11.44 6.81
N ILE A 68 -12.45 -10.18 6.89
CA ILE A 68 -11.67 -9.05 6.36
C ILE A 68 -11.54 -8.03 7.48
N THR A 69 -10.34 -7.89 8.00
CA THR A 69 -10.05 -6.95 9.09
C THR A 69 -9.76 -5.56 8.53
N VAL A 70 -9.11 -5.48 7.35
CA VAL A 70 -8.75 -4.21 6.71
C VAL A 70 -8.90 -4.28 5.18
N LEU A 71 -9.50 -3.22 4.61
CA LEU A 71 -9.44 -2.90 3.18
C LEU A 71 -8.65 -1.60 3.01
N LYS A 72 -7.51 -1.64 2.34
CA LYS A 72 -6.71 -0.45 1.99
C LYS A 72 -6.70 -0.22 0.49
N VAL A 73 -6.87 1.04 0.09
CA VAL A 73 -6.84 1.47 -1.31
C VAL A 73 -5.81 2.58 -1.46
N GLY A 74 -4.85 2.40 -2.36
CA GLY A 74 -3.80 3.39 -2.61
C GLY A 74 -4.21 4.58 -3.48
N THR A 75 -3.27 5.50 -3.61
CA THR A 75 -3.31 6.70 -4.43
C THR A 75 -2.40 6.53 -5.65
N PRO A 76 -2.56 7.32 -6.72
CA PRO A 76 -1.56 7.36 -7.77
C PRO A 76 -0.27 7.99 -7.23
N GLY A 77 0.84 7.27 -7.33
CA GLY A 77 2.14 7.63 -6.78
C GLY A 77 2.69 6.49 -5.90
N PRO A 78 3.96 6.56 -5.47
CA PRO A 78 4.52 5.58 -4.54
C PRO A 78 3.84 5.63 -3.17
N ASP A 79 3.22 4.53 -2.76
CA ASP A 79 2.60 4.36 -1.45
C ASP A 79 3.28 3.26 -0.62
N ALA A 80 3.03 3.26 0.69
CA ALA A 80 3.43 2.16 1.58
C ALA A 80 2.27 1.72 2.48
N PHE A 81 1.96 0.43 2.45
CA PHE A 81 0.89 -0.17 3.24
C PHE A 81 1.44 -1.20 4.21
N VAL A 82 0.92 -1.17 5.45
CA VAL A 82 1.18 -2.16 6.50
C VAL A 82 -0.15 -2.71 6.99
N GLY A 83 -0.36 -4.01 6.92
CA GLY A 83 -1.57 -4.68 7.40
C GLY A 83 -1.58 -4.86 8.92
N ASP A 84 -2.60 -5.56 9.42
CA ASP A 84 -2.72 -5.96 10.81
C ASP A 84 -2.75 -7.49 10.98
N SER A 85 -3.00 -7.99 12.20
CA SER A 85 -3.04 -9.43 12.53
C SER A 85 -4.33 -10.15 12.05
N GLY A 86 -4.92 -9.67 10.97
CA GLY A 86 -6.15 -10.16 10.37
C GLY A 86 -5.97 -10.47 8.89
N THR A 87 -7.03 -10.87 8.21
CA THR A 87 -6.99 -10.97 6.74
C THR A 87 -7.17 -9.59 6.14
N ASN A 88 -6.14 -9.12 5.44
CA ASN A 88 -6.06 -7.83 4.80
C ASN A 88 -6.26 -7.96 3.30
N ILE A 89 -6.98 -7.01 2.71
CA ILE A 89 -6.99 -6.79 1.26
C ILE A 89 -6.35 -5.44 1.03
N ILE A 90 -5.16 -5.45 0.42
CA ILE A 90 -4.41 -4.25 0.06
C ILE A 90 -4.43 -4.17 -1.47
N PHE A 91 -4.97 -3.07 -1.98
CA PHE A 91 -5.04 -2.80 -3.41
C PHE A 91 -4.42 -1.42 -3.67
N THR A 92 -3.39 -1.37 -4.49
CA THR A 92 -2.71 -0.12 -4.80
C THR A 92 -3.07 0.37 -6.21
N ARG A 93 -2.58 1.56 -6.55
CA ARG A 93 -2.85 2.25 -7.82
C ARG A 93 -1.52 2.44 -8.54
N THR A 94 -1.46 3.21 -9.62
CA THR A 94 -0.18 3.38 -10.33
C THR A 94 0.88 3.97 -9.39
N GLY A 95 2.02 3.32 -9.21
CA GLY A 95 3.03 3.73 -8.23
C GLY A 95 4.16 2.70 -8.16
N ASN A 96 5.23 3.02 -7.43
CA ASN A 96 6.12 1.96 -6.96
C ASN A 96 5.77 1.74 -5.49
N ASP A 97 4.92 0.77 -5.23
CA ASP A 97 4.30 0.62 -3.91
C ASP A 97 5.03 -0.40 -3.04
N ILE A 98 4.91 -0.24 -1.73
CA ILE A 98 5.38 -1.20 -0.74
C ILE A 98 4.16 -1.84 -0.08
N LEU A 99 4.00 -3.14 -0.25
CA LEU A 99 2.86 -3.89 0.27
C LEU A 99 3.32 -4.86 1.35
N LEU A 100 2.97 -4.57 2.60
CA LEU A 100 3.15 -5.45 3.76
C LEU A 100 1.78 -5.86 4.29
N GLY A 101 1.44 -7.15 4.19
CA GLY A 101 0.13 -7.66 4.58
C GLY A 101 -0.06 -7.90 6.08
N VAL A 102 1.02 -8.01 6.84
CA VAL A 102 0.98 -8.47 8.25
C VAL A 102 1.25 -7.33 9.22
N ASP A 103 0.96 -7.53 10.50
CA ASP A 103 1.56 -6.76 11.60
C ASP A 103 3.00 -7.25 11.87
N PRO A 104 4.05 -6.49 11.49
CA PRO A 104 5.44 -6.90 11.72
C PRO A 104 5.85 -6.90 13.19
N GLY A 105 5.06 -6.25 14.07
CA GLY A 105 5.25 -6.25 15.52
C GLY A 105 4.69 -7.50 16.22
N ALA A 106 3.92 -8.32 15.51
CA ALA A 106 3.36 -9.54 16.05
C ALA A 106 4.45 -10.57 16.41
N ALA A 107 4.18 -11.41 17.41
CA ALA A 107 5.12 -12.46 17.82
C ALA A 107 5.43 -13.46 16.68
N ILE A 108 4.46 -13.68 15.79
CA ILE A 108 4.61 -14.46 14.56
C ILE A 108 3.79 -13.71 13.48
N PRO A 109 4.40 -12.83 12.68
CA PRO A 109 3.69 -12.08 11.65
C PRO A 109 3.10 -13.01 10.58
N GLY A 110 1.85 -12.80 10.16
CA GLY A 110 1.19 -13.69 9.19
C GLY A 110 0.51 -14.91 9.81
N GLN A 111 0.53 -15.07 11.14
CA GLN A 111 0.02 -16.29 11.77
C GLN A 111 -1.51 -16.39 11.69
N GLY A 112 -1.98 -17.29 10.82
CA GLY A 112 -3.40 -17.64 10.71
C GLY A 112 -4.21 -16.68 9.84
N GLU A 113 -3.56 -15.86 9.02
CA GLU A 113 -4.18 -14.91 8.11
C GLU A 113 -3.82 -15.15 6.64
N ILE A 114 -4.75 -14.86 5.74
CA ILE A 114 -4.52 -14.94 4.30
C ILE A 114 -4.71 -13.55 3.73
N ASP A 115 -3.62 -12.86 3.45
CA ASP A 115 -3.69 -11.52 2.89
C ASP A 115 -3.75 -11.56 1.37
N ILE A 116 -4.48 -10.62 0.78
CA ILE A 116 -4.53 -10.42 -0.66
C ILE A 116 -3.84 -9.10 -0.96
N LEU A 117 -2.67 -9.18 -1.59
CA LEU A 117 -1.83 -8.04 -1.94
C LEU A 117 -1.89 -7.86 -3.44
N ILE A 118 -2.42 -6.73 -3.90
CA ILE A 118 -2.63 -6.43 -5.31
C ILE A 118 -1.92 -5.12 -5.60
N GLY A 119 -0.93 -5.19 -6.47
CA GLY A 119 -0.17 -4.06 -6.93
C GLY A 119 -0.97 -3.12 -7.84
N GLY A 120 -0.30 -2.06 -8.23
CA GLY A 120 -0.78 -1.07 -9.16
C GLY A 120 -0.81 -1.60 -10.60
N PRO A 121 -1.72 -1.12 -11.45
CA PRO A 121 -1.68 -1.46 -12.86
C PRO A 121 -0.45 -0.85 -13.56
N ASP A 122 0.24 -1.65 -14.36
CA ASP A 122 1.37 -1.19 -15.17
C ASP A 122 0.94 -0.15 -16.20
N GLY A 123 1.40 1.08 -16.00
CA GLY A 123 1.38 2.14 -17.00
C GLY A 123 0.46 3.32 -16.73
N ASN A 124 0.31 4.14 -17.76
CA ASN A 124 -0.22 5.51 -17.75
C ASN A 124 -1.76 5.60 -17.68
N THR A 125 -2.43 4.57 -17.14
CA THR A 125 -3.89 4.48 -17.05
C THR A 125 -4.53 5.47 -16.07
N GLU A 126 -3.74 6.17 -15.24
CA GLU A 126 -4.25 7.09 -14.21
C GLU A 126 -3.62 8.49 -14.24
N GLY A 127 -3.12 8.94 -15.39
CA GLY A 127 -2.57 10.30 -15.53
C GLY A 127 -1.19 10.50 -14.89
N ALA A 128 -0.66 9.47 -14.23
CA ALA A 128 0.77 9.34 -13.97
C ALA A 128 1.47 9.20 -15.32
N ASN A 129 2.26 10.23 -15.70
CA ASN A 129 3.05 10.24 -16.93
C ASN A 129 4.30 9.36 -16.77
N ILE A 130 4.09 8.12 -16.32
CA ILE A 130 5.15 7.16 -16.07
C ILE A 130 5.49 6.46 -17.39
N ASN A 131 6.55 6.92 -18.04
CA ASN A 131 7.19 6.19 -19.14
C ASN A 131 7.97 4.95 -18.65
N ALA A 132 7.80 4.58 -17.38
CA ALA A 132 8.47 3.49 -16.71
C ALA A 132 7.42 2.52 -16.13
N PRO A 133 7.69 1.20 -16.16
CA PRO A 133 6.85 0.22 -15.47
C PRO A 133 6.80 0.52 -13.97
N THR A 134 5.62 0.36 -13.35
CA THR A 134 5.44 0.39 -11.90
C THR A 134 6.15 -0.80 -11.31
N ARG A 135 6.84 -0.62 -10.18
CA ARG A 135 7.62 -1.69 -9.54
C ARG A 135 7.17 -1.82 -8.11
N ASP A 136 6.27 -2.77 -7.87
CA ASP A 136 5.75 -2.99 -6.55
C ASP A 136 6.63 -3.97 -5.78
N ARG A 137 6.74 -3.73 -4.48
CA ARG A 137 7.54 -4.52 -3.57
C ARG A 137 6.65 -5.17 -2.53
N PHE A 138 6.57 -6.49 -2.59
CA PHE A 138 5.77 -7.29 -1.65
C PHE A 138 6.66 -7.81 -0.53
N LEU A 139 6.39 -7.42 0.71
CA LEU A 139 7.21 -7.77 1.87
C LEU A 139 6.66 -9.03 2.55
N LEU A 140 7.37 -10.15 2.41
CA LEU A 140 7.02 -11.45 2.99
C LEU A 140 8.03 -11.93 4.04
N GLY A 141 8.94 -11.06 4.45
CA GLY A 141 9.88 -11.26 5.55
C GLY A 141 10.79 -10.04 5.70
N ASP A 142 11.40 -9.91 6.87
CA ASP A 142 12.37 -8.86 7.20
C ASP A 142 13.67 -9.49 7.71
N GLU A 143 14.58 -8.69 8.26
CA GLU A 143 15.87 -9.16 8.76
C GLU A 143 15.75 -10.13 9.96
N LYS A 144 14.61 -10.11 10.66
CA LYS A 144 14.38 -10.90 11.89
C LYS A 144 13.49 -12.12 11.64
N ASN A 145 12.47 -11.98 10.80
CA ASN A 145 11.36 -12.91 10.72
C ASN A 145 10.94 -13.18 9.27
N PRO A 146 10.77 -14.45 8.87
CA PRO A 146 9.90 -14.77 7.75
C PRO A 146 8.43 -14.51 8.15
N TYR A 147 7.64 -13.92 7.26
CA TYR A 147 6.22 -13.72 7.49
C TYR A 147 5.42 -14.91 6.95
N TYR A 148 4.20 -15.10 7.48
CA TYR A 148 3.31 -16.22 7.16
C TYR A 148 3.91 -17.60 7.48
N ALA A 149 4.97 -17.65 8.30
CA ALA A 149 5.69 -18.87 8.63
C ALA A 149 5.42 -19.31 10.07
N GLY A 150 5.29 -20.62 10.28
CA GLY A 150 5.25 -21.21 11.63
C GLY A 150 3.89 -21.14 12.33
N GLY A 151 2.79 -20.89 11.61
CA GLY A 151 1.44 -20.85 12.18
C GLY A 151 0.78 -22.20 12.44
N LYS A 152 -0.42 -22.18 13.01
CA LYS A 152 -1.22 -23.39 13.39
C LYS A 152 -1.87 -24.11 12.18
N GLY A 153 -1.30 -23.96 10.99
CA GLY A 153 -1.74 -24.55 9.72
C GLY A 153 -0.95 -25.81 9.35
N PHE A 154 -1.60 -26.78 8.69
CA PHE A 154 -0.86 -27.89 8.08
C PHE A 154 -0.18 -27.38 6.79
N ARG A 155 1.12 -27.08 6.85
CA ARG A 155 1.95 -26.61 5.72
C ARG A 155 1.50 -25.27 5.13
N GLY A 156 1.21 -24.27 5.96
CA GLY A 156 0.97 -22.89 5.52
C GLY A 156 -0.36 -22.65 4.83
N LYS A 157 -1.31 -23.58 4.94
CA LYS A 157 -2.60 -23.49 4.24
C LYS A 157 -3.59 -22.53 4.92
N LYS A 158 -3.20 -21.91 6.03
CA LYS A 158 -4.06 -20.99 6.79
C LYS A 158 -3.40 -19.61 6.96
N ASP A 159 -2.23 -19.43 6.36
CA ASP A 159 -1.26 -18.41 6.66
C ASP A 159 -0.38 -18.23 5.43
N TYR A 160 -0.78 -17.36 4.49
CA TYR A 160 -0.01 -17.07 3.27
C TYR A 160 -0.49 -15.78 2.58
N ALA A 161 0.42 -15.11 1.89
CA ALA A 161 0.06 -14.02 0.97
C ALA A 161 -0.45 -14.56 -0.38
N LEU A 162 -1.54 -14.00 -0.87
CA LEU A 162 -2.03 -14.19 -2.23
C LEU A 162 -1.72 -12.94 -3.06
N ILE A 163 -0.86 -13.09 -4.07
CA ILE A 163 -0.41 -11.98 -4.93
C ILE A 163 -0.82 -12.29 -6.38
N PRO A 164 -2.02 -11.84 -6.82
CA PRO A 164 -2.64 -12.30 -8.05
C PRO A 164 -2.09 -11.67 -9.34
N ASP A 165 -1.30 -10.61 -9.23
CA ASP A 165 -0.85 -9.75 -10.33
C ASP A 165 0.67 -9.59 -10.42
N PHE A 166 1.44 -10.30 -9.60
CA PHE A 166 2.91 -10.26 -9.62
C PHE A 166 3.50 -10.43 -11.03
N ASP A 167 4.21 -9.40 -11.53
CA ASP A 167 4.99 -9.44 -12.76
C ASP A 167 6.50 -9.53 -12.44
N PRO A 168 7.16 -10.68 -12.68
CA PRO A 168 8.59 -10.85 -12.39
C PRO A 168 9.52 -9.96 -13.23
N ASN A 169 9.02 -9.24 -14.24
CA ASN A 169 9.82 -8.27 -15.00
C ASN A 169 9.81 -6.86 -14.38
N GLN A 170 8.98 -6.63 -13.37
CA GLN A 170 8.70 -5.31 -12.82
C GLN A 170 8.76 -5.31 -11.28
N ASP A 171 8.09 -6.27 -10.66
CA ASP A 171 7.90 -6.35 -9.22
C ASP A 171 9.00 -7.14 -8.52
N THR A 172 9.13 -6.90 -7.22
CA THR A 172 10.00 -7.70 -6.36
C THR A 172 9.27 -8.23 -5.13
N ILE A 173 9.70 -9.39 -4.66
CA ILE A 173 9.26 -9.98 -3.39
C ILE A 173 10.45 -10.01 -2.44
N GLN A 174 10.32 -9.35 -1.28
CA GLN A 174 11.29 -9.44 -0.20
C GLN A 174 11.00 -10.67 0.68
N LEU A 175 12.03 -11.45 0.97
CA LEU A 175 12.00 -12.67 1.78
C LEU A 175 13.09 -12.61 2.87
N HIS A 176 12.86 -13.27 4.00
CA HIS A 176 13.86 -13.40 5.07
C HIS A 176 14.92 -14.45 4.74
N GLY A 177 16.18 -14.20 5.09
CA GLY A 177 17.25 -15.20 5.02
C GLY A 177 17.84 -15.34 3.62
N GLU A 178 18.04 -16.57 3.14
CA GLU A 178 18.75 -16.86 1.89
C GLU A 178 17.85 -17.57 0.87
N SER A 179 18.18 -17.51 -0.44
CA SER A 179 17.43 -18.22 -1.49
C SER A 179 17.30 -19.73 -1.23
N SER A 180 18.34 -20.34 -0.65
CA SER A 180 18.36 -21.75 -0.25
C SER A 180 17.31 -22.14 0.81
N ASN A 181 16.75 -21.17 1.53
CA ASN A 181 15.69 -21.40 2.50
C ASN A 181 14.33 -21.61 1.86
N TYR A 182 14.20 -21.41 0.54
CA TYR A 182 12.91 -21.45 -0.14
C TYR A 182 12.82 -22.56 -1.18
N THR A 183 11.60 -23.01 -1.46
CA THR A 183 11.29 -23.91 -2.57
C THR A 183 10.09 -23.37 -3.33
N LEU A 184 10.24 -23.25 -4.66
CA LEU A 184 9.14 -22.90 -5.56
C LEU A 184 8.47 -24.15 -6.12
N LYS A 185 7.14 -24.17 -6.15
CA LYS A 185 6.37 -25.26 -6.76
C LYS A 185 5.22 -24.73 -7.59
N PRO A 186 4.85 -25.39 -8.70
CA PRO A 186 3.60 -25.08 -9.38
C PRO A 186 2.41 -25.24 -8.42
N ILE A 187 1.47 -24.29 -8.47
CA ILE A 187 0.25 -24.33 -7.63
C ILE A 187 -0.70 -25.49 -7.99
N GLY A 188 -0.46 -26.17 -9.12
CA GLY A 188 -1.10 -27.43 -9.47
C GLY A 188 -0.87 -27.83 -10.93
N PRO A 189 -1.15 -29.10 -11.30
CA PRO A 189 -0.81 -29.66 -12.62
C PRO A 189 -1.54 -29.04 -13.82
N LYS A 190 -2.53 -28.17 -13.59
CA LYS A 190 -3.31 -27.46 -14.64
C LYS A 190 -3.53 -25.99 -14.31
N LYS A 191 -2.79 -25.44 -13.35
CA LYS A 191 -2.96 -24.07 -12.88
C LYS A 191 -1.66 -23.32 -13.12
N ASN A 192 -1.76 -22.19 -13.80
CA ASN A 192 -0.63 -21.31 -14.03
C ASN A 192 -0.37 -20.51 -12.75
N GLY A 193 0.83 -20.61 -12.20
CA GLY A 193 1.21 -19.93 -10.97
C GLY A 193 2.26 -20.67 -10.15
N THR A 194 2.84 -19.97 -9.19
CA THR A 194 3.93 -20.45 -8.34
C THR A 194 3.54 -20.33 -6.87
N ALA A 195 3.79 -21.37 -6.08
CA ALA A 195 3.70 -21.35 -4.63
C ALA A 195 5.12 -21.27 -4.06
N ILE A 196 5.31 -20.37 -3.10
CA ILE A 196 6.57 -20.16 -2.39
C ILE A 196 6.47 -20.87 -1.04
N PHE A 197 7.42 -21.76 -0.77
CA PHE A 197 7.53 -22.46 0.50
C PHE A 197 8.80 -22.08 1.23
N LEU A 198 8.70 -21.80 2.53
CA LEU A 198 9.85 -21.75 3.44
C LEU A 198 10.20 -23.16 3.92
N ASN A 199 11.49 -23.52 3.89
CA ASN A 199 12.00 -24.85 4.20
C ASN A 199 12.36 -24.99 5.70
N ASN A 200 11.43 -25.06 6.67
CA ASN A 200 11.82 -25.38 8.05
C ASN A 200 10.72 -25.86 9.02
N PRO A 201 10.91 -26.93 9.81
CA PRO A 201 11.51 -28.24 9.45
C PRO A 201 10.62 -29.03 8.47
N LYS A 202 9.43 -28.51 8.14
CA LYS A 202 8.55 -28.97 7.06
C LYS A 202 8.29 -27.78 6.15
N PRO A 203 8.19 -27.98 4.82
CA PRO A 203 7.84 -26.89 3.92
C PRO A 203 6.53 -26.23 4.33
N ASP A 204 6.59 -24.93 4.55
CA ASP A 204 5.46 -24.08 4.95
C ASP A 204 5.14 -23.12 3.80
N LEU A 205 3.89 -23.11 3.34
CA LEU A 205 3.46 -22.21 2.27
C LEU A 205 3.42 -20.79 2.82
N ILE A 206 4.14 -19.86 2.20
CA ILE A 206 4.13 -18.45 2.62
C ILE A 206 3.50 -17.53 1.58
N ALA A 207 3.47 -17.95 0.31
CA ALA A 207 2.90 -17.16 -0.77
C ALA A 207 2.36 -18.00 -1.90
N VAL A 208 1.34 -17.46 -2.57
CA VAL A 208 0.78 -17.99 -3.82
C VAL A 208 0.75 -16.86 -4.84
N LEU A 209 1.38 -17.09 -5.99
CA LEU A 209 1.48 -16.18 -7.13
C LEU A 209 0.70 -16.78 -8.33
N PRO A 210 -0.62 -16.62 -8.43
CA PRO A 210 -1.37 -17.02 -9.61
C PRO A 210 -0.82 -16.33 -10.87
N GLY A 211 -0.76 -17.05 -12.00
CA GLY A 211 -0.32 -16.45 -13.27
C GLY A 211 1.21 -16.38 -13.46
N ALA A 212 1.98 -16.18 -12.40
CA ALA A 212 3.44 -16.15 -12.45
C ALA A 212 4.04 -17.57 -12.42
N SER A 213 4.74 -17.98 -13.49
CA SER A 213 5.34 -19.31 -13.60
C SER A 213 6.74 -19.27 -14.19
N GLY A 214 7.48 -20.37 -14.07
CA GLY A 214 8.87 -20.44 -14.54
C GLY A 214 9.87 -19.68 -13.66
N LEU A 215 9.45 -19.27 -12.46
CA LEU A 215 10.31 -18.57 -11.51
C LEU A 215 11.40 -19.49 -10.95
N SER A 216 12.59 -18.94 -10.79
CA SER A 216 13.71 -19.45 -10.00
C SER A 216 13.81 -18.72 -8.65
N VAL A 217 14.31 -19.39 -7.61
CA VAL A 217 14.66 -18.76 -6.32
C VAL A 217 15.85 -17.80 -6.47
N ASP A 218 16.66 -17.95 -7.50
CA ASP A 218 17.79 -17.05 -7.78
C ASP A 218 17.42 -15.96 -8.82
N GLY A 219 16.12 -15.72 -9.02
CA GLY A 219 15.63 -14.64 -9.89
C GLY A 219 15.87 -13.27 -9.28
N ASP A 220 16.05 -12.26 -10.13
CA ASP A 220 16.27 -10.85 -9.75
C ASP A 220 15.04 -10.17 -9.14
N TYR A 221 13.87 -10.77 -9.29
CA TYR A 221 12.62 -10.39 -8.63
C TYR A 221 12.46 -10.93 -7.20
N PHE A 222 13.43 -11.70 -6.68
CA PHE A 222 13.51 -12.04 -5.26
C PHE A 222 14.62 -11.29 -4.57
N GLU A 223 14.27 -10.60 -3.48
CA GLU A 223 15.21 -9.93 -2.60
C GLU A 223 15.27 -10.69 -1.28
N TYR A 224 16.47 -11.05 -0.85
CA TYR A 224 16.70 -11.85 0.35
C TYR A 224 17.33 -10.97 1.44
N ASP A 225 16.54 -10.65 2.46
CA ASP A 225 17.00 -9.86 3.60
C ASP A 225 17.59 -10.78 4.67
N ASN A 226 18.92 -10.87 4.66
CA ASN A 226 19.76 -11.62 5.59
C ASN A 226 20.67 -10.71 6.43
N THR A 227 20.57 -9.39 6.25
CA THR A 227 21.44 -8.43 6.93
C THR A 227 20.63 -7.66 7.95
N SER A 228 21.01 -7.74 9.22
CA SER A 228 20.71 -6.67 10.17
C SER A 228 21.02 -5.33 9.48
N PRO A 229 20.11 -4.33 9.51
CA PRO A 229 20.23 -3.11 8.72
C PRO A 229 21.67 -2.62 8.71
N SER A 230 22.23 -2.42 7.51
CA SER A 230 23.68 -2.19 7.35
C SER A 230 24.20 -0.98 8.13
N GLN A 231 23.33 -0.11 8.61
CA GLN A 231 23.41 0.51 9.94
C GLN A 231 21.99 0.58 10.51
N GLN A 232 21.84 0.40 11.83
CA GLN A 232 20.72 0.99 12.58
C GLN A 232 20.49 2.40 12.00
N PRO A 233 19.26 2.83 11.61
CA PRO A 233 19.06 4.06 10.86
C PRO A 233 19.96 5.14 11.43
N ALA A 234 21.05 5.39 10.71
CA ALA A 234 22.06 6.27 11.21
C ALA A 234 21.42 7.64 11.06
N PHE A 235 21.21 8.34 12.19
CA PHE A 235 20.98 9.77 12.14
C PHE A 235 22.29 10.41 11.66
N ASP A 236 22.59 10.27 10.36
CA ASP A 236 23.75 10.88 9.72
C ASP A 236 23.68 12.40 9.89
N ASN A 237 22.45 12.93 9.89
CA ASN A 237 22.15 14.32 10.18
C ASN A 237 20.73 14.44 10.77
N ALA A 238 20.60 15.17 11.87
CA ALA A 238 19.31 15.62 12.39
C ALA A 238 19.32 17.14 12.42
N GLN A 239 18.51 17.76 11.58
CA GLN A 239 18.36 19.22 11.53
C GLN A 239 16.96 19.60 12.03
N GLN A 240 16.92 20.44 13.05
CA GLN A 240 15.67 21.03 13.52
C GLN A 240 15.22 22.12 12.53
N LEU A 241 13.96 22.05 12.10
CA LEU A 241 13.23 23.15 11.51
C LEU A 241 12.25 23.67 12.56
N GLY A 242 12.42 24.91 12.99
CA GLY A 242 11.55 25.54 13.97
C GLY A 242 11.88 27.01 14.19
N SER A 243 10.96 27.71 14.83
CA SER A 243 11.06 29.09 15.27
C SER A 243 11.36 29.14 16.78
N ALA A 244 11.32 30.34 17.36
CA ALA A 244 11.38 30.49 18.82
C ALA A 244 10.06 30.13 19.53
N SER A 245 9.01 29.82 18.77
CA SER A 245 7.66 29.51 19.24
C SER A 245 7.30 28.04 18.97
N VAL A 246 6.03 27.69 19.02
CA VAL A 246 5.55 26.33 18.69
C VAL A 246 5.52 26.15 17.18
N ASP A 247 6.13 25.06 16.71
CA ASP A 247 6.07 24.61 15.32
C ASP A 247 5.63 23.15 15.29
N ILE A 248 4.68 22.83 14.43
CA ILE A 248 4.17 21.47 14.26
C ILE A 248 4.24 21.10 12.78
N ALA A 249 4.80 19.93 12.47
CA ALA A 249 4.73 19.30 11.16
C ALA A 249 3.59 18.27 11.15
N PHE A 250 2.82 18.22 10.06
CA PHE A 250 1.69 17.29 9.90
C PHE A 250 1.95 16.22 8.85
N ASN A 251 2.48 16.61 7.69
CA ASN A 251 2.71 15.67 6.61
C ASN A 251 4.02 15.97 5.86
N VAL A 252 4.50 14.96 5.14
CA VAL A 252 5.66 15.00 4.27
C VAL A 252 5.31 14.37 2.92
N GLY A 253 5.87 14.88 1.84
CA GLY A 253 5.76 14.26 0.52
C GLY A 253 6.97 14.54 -0.36
N THR A 254 7.09 13.85 -1.48
CA THR A 254 8.24 13.96 -2.39
C THR A 254 7.83 14.28 -3.82
N ASP A 255 8.62 15.12 -4.49
CA ASP A 255 8.48 15.32 -5.94
C ASP A 255 9.22 14.22 -6.74
N SER A 256 9.01 14.19 -8.05
CA SER A 256 9.51 13.13 -8.95
C SER A 256 11.03 12.99 -9.00
N VAL A 257 11.78 14.01 -8.55
CA VAL A 257 13.24 14.00 -8.47
C VAL A 257 13.76 13.75 -7.05
N GLY A 258 12.86 13.43 -6.12
CA GLY A 258 13.19 13.05 -4.74
C GLY A 258 13.44 14.22 -3.79
N ASN A 259 13.03 15.43 -4.12
CA ASN A 259 13.03 16.50 -3.12
C ASN A 259 11.92 16.24 -2.09
N VAL A 260 12.20 16.53 -0.82
CA VAL A 260 11.27 16.32 0.30
C VAL A 260 10.59 17.62 0.66
N TYR A 261 9.28 17.58 0.87
CA TYR A 261 8.48 18.72 1.32
C TYR A 261 7.82 18.38 2.64
N VAL A 262 7.97 19.23 3.64
CA VAL A 262 7.32 19.11 4.95
C VAL A 262 6.33 20.24 5.09
N THR A 263 5.12 19.94 5.55
CA THR A 263 4.06 20.92 5.74
C THR A 263 3.56 20.94 7.18
N GLY A 264 3.06 22.09 7.63
CA GLY A 264 2.48 22.24 8.96
C GLY A 264 2.12 23.67 9.31
N TRP A 265 2.26 24.04 10.59
CA TRP A 265 2.07 25.42 11.06
C TRP A 265 3.11 25.84 12.10
N THR A 266 3.29 27.16 12.22
CA THR A 266 4.19 27.82 13.17
C THR A 266 3.50 28.98 13.88
N GLN A 267 3.86 29.24 15.14
CA GLN A 267 3.48 30.44 15.90
C GLN A 267 4.60 31.49 15.93
N GLY A 268 5.60 31.35 15.06
CA GLY A 268 6.78 32.20 15.04
C GLY A 268 7.27 32.48 13.64
N GLU A 269 8.43 33.13 13.57
CA GLU A 269 9.07 33.47 12.31
C GLU A 269 9.91 32.29 11.84
N LEU A 270 9.38 31.47 10.92
CA LEU A 270 10.06 30.28 10.41
C LEU A 270 10.67 30.51 9.03
N GLY A 271 9.89 31.07 8.12
CA GLY A 271 10.33 31.49 6.78
C GLY A 271 10.02 32.94 6.47
N GLN A 272 9.01 33.50 7.15
CA GLN A 272 8.58 34.90 7.04
C GLN A 272 8.10 35.37 8.42
N SER A 273 7.77 36.67 8.55
CA SER A 273 7.16 37.16 9.79
C SER A 273 5.80 36.51 10.01
N ASN A 274 5.53 36.16 11.26
CA ASN A 274 4.27 35.58 11.67
C ASN A 274 3.13 36.60 11.51
N ALA A 275 2.11 36.24 10.74
CA ALA A 275 1.02 37.13 10.37
C ALA A 275 -0.15 37.09 11.37
N GLY A 276 -0.35 35.96 12.04
CA GLY A 276 -1.46 35.71 12.96
C GLY A 276 -1.06 34.82 14.13
N SER A 277 -2.02 34.18 14.79
CA SER A 277 -1.69 33.29 15.92
C SER A 277 -0.98 32.02 15.48
N GLN A 278 -1.25 31.55 14.25
CA GLN A 278 -0.61 30.40 13.60
C GLN A 278 -0.54 30.64 12.09
N ASP A 279 0.60 30.39 11.48
CA ASP A 279 0.76 30.46 10.03
C ASP A 279 1.09 29.08 9.46
N ALA A 280 0.49 28.74 8.32
CA ALA A 280 0.85 27.53 7.59
C ALA A 280 2.27 27.67 7.03
N TYR A 281 3.02 26.58 6.93
CA TYR A 281 4.31 26.60 6.25
C TYR A 281 4.54 25.35 5.40
N VAL A 282 5.43 25.49 4.43
CA VAL A 282 6.01 24.42 3.62
C VAL A 282 7.52 24.61 3.58
N ALA A 283 8.26 23.57 3.91
CA ALA A 283 9.71 23.53 3.76
C ALA A 283 10.09 22.54 2.67
N LYS A 284 11.01 22.91 1.78
CA LYS A 284 11.57 22.02 0.75
C LYS A 284 13.02 21.69 1.08
N TYR A 285 13.38 20.42 0.94
CA TYR A 285 14.73 19.88 1.01
C TYR A 285 15.06 19.18 -0.30
N ASN A 286 16.31 19.18 -0.74
CA ASN A 286 16.72 18.34 -1.86
C ASN A 286 16.84 16.87 -1.45
N SER A 287 17.10 15.98 -2.41
CA SER A 287 17.25 14.54 -2.16
C SER A 287 18.45 14.18 -1.29
N GLN A 288 19.36 15.13 -1.04
CA GLN A 288 20.46 15.01 -0.07
C GLN A 288 20.10 15.55 1.32
N GLY A 289 18.85 15.94 1.56
CA GLY A 289 18.38 16.48 2.85
C GLY A 289 18.80 17.94 3.11
N GLN A 290 19.28 18.68 2.11
CA GLN A 290 19.66 20.09 2.26
C GLN A 290 18.44 20.99 2.05
N GLN A 291 18.14 21.85 3.03
CA GLN A 291 17.03 22.80 2.93
C GLN A 291 17.22 23.76 1.76
N GLN A 292 16.24 23.80 0.86
CA GLN A 292 16.21 24.70 -0.30
C GLN A 292 15.48 26.00 0.04
N TRP A 293 14.31 25.91 0.68
CA TRP A 293 13.52 27.06 1.10
C TRP A 293 12.47 26.68 2.13
N VAL A 294 11.97 27.70 2.84
CA VAL A 294 10.76 27.63 3.66
C VAL A 294 9.83 28.74 3.19
N LYS A 295 8.57 28.41 2.97
CA LYS A 295 7.49 29.35 2.66
C LYS A 295 6.50 29.31 3.80
N GLN A 296 6.24 30.46 4.38
CA GLN A 296 5.24 30.65 5.43
C GLN A 296 4.09 31.45 4.82
N LEU A 297 2.87 31.05 5.12
CA LEU A 297 1.63 31.55 4.53
C LEU A 297 0.65 31.74 5.68
N GLY A 298 0.33 33.00 5.97
CA GLY A 298 -0.51 33.34 7.11
C GLY A 298 -1.34 34.59 6.85
N THR A 299 -2.37 34.72 7.67
CA THR A 299 -3.31 35.82 7.77
C THR A 299 -3.28 36.36 9.21
N SER A 300 -4.15 37.30 9.57
CA SER A 300 -4.31 37.68 10.99
C SER A 300 -4.95 36.58 11.86
N GLY A 301 -5.45 35.50 11.25
CA GLY A 301 -6.14 34.40 11.90
C GLY A 301 -5.22 33.21 12.24
N GLU A 302 -5.83 32.03 12.27
CA GLU A 302 -5.14 30.74 12.37
C GLU A 302 -5.09 30.09 10.99
N ASP A 303 -3.89 29.82 10.50
CA ASP A 303 -3.63 29.16 9.22
C ASP A 303 -2.85 27.87 9.46
N ARG A 304 -3.37 26.76 8.97
CA ARG A 304 -2.82 25.42 9.19
C ARG A 304 -2.80 24.64 7.90
N SER A 305 -1.68 23.98 7.61
CA SER A 305 -1.64 22.91 6.62
C SER A 305 -1.64 21.54 7.30
N PHE A 306 -2.49 20.64 6.80
CA PHE A 306 -2.60 19.27 7.28
C PHE A 306 -2.10 18.24 6.27
N ASP A 307 -2.21 18.53 4.97
CA ASP A 307 -1.90 17.58 3.92
C ASP A 307 -1.18 18.22 2.72
N ILE A 308 -0.42 17.41 1.99
CA ILE A 308 0.35 17.80 0.82
C ILE A 308 0.29 16.70 -0.25
N SER A 309 0.08 17.08 -1.50
CA SER A 309 0.05 16.17 -2.64
C SER A 309 0.69 16.82 -3.88
N PHE A 310 1.04 15.99 -4.85
CA PHE A 310 1.78 16.38 -6.05
C PHE A 310 1.04 15.89 -7.28
N ASP A 311 0.99 16.69 -8.34
CA ASP A 311 0.58 16.18 -9.66
C ASP A 311 1.78 15.66 -10.46
N SER A 312 1.50 15.11 -11.65
CA SER A 312 2.52 14.55 -12.52
C SER A 312 3.50 15.57 -13.14
N ASN A 313 3.30 16.86 -12.89
CA ASN A 313 4.25 17.93 -13.26
C ASN A 313 4.98 18.50 -12.03
N ASP A 314 4.90 17.82 -10.88
CA ASP A 314 5.45 18.26 -9.59
C ASP A 314 4.88 19.60 -9.08
N ASN A 315 3.64 19.94 -9.48
CA ASN A 315 2.93 21.04 -8.81
C ASN A 315 2.50 20.57 -7.42
N VAL A 316 2.70 21.45 -6.43
CA VAL A 316 2.42 21.17 -5.02
C VAL A 316 1.02 21.67 -4.67
N TYR A 317 0.19 20.78 -4.14
CA TYR A 317 -1.15 21.07 -3.62
C TYR A 317 -1.14 20.84 -2.11
N ILE A 318 -1.76 21.76 -1.38
CA ILE A 318 -1.77 21.75 0.08
C ILE A 318 -3.20 21.91 0.51
N ALA A 319 -3.63 21.08 1.45
CA ALA A 319 -4.94 21.20 2.08
C ALA A 319 -4.79 21.57 3.56
N GLY A 320 -5.72 22.38 4.05
CA GLY A 320 -5.58 23.04 5.34
C GLY A 320 -6.84 23.78 5.77
N THR A 321 -6.68 24.62 6.79
CA THR A 321 -7.71 25.55 7.26
C THR A 321 -7.11 26.93 7.49
N THR A 322 -7.88 27.99 7.23
CA THR A 322 -7.60 29.38 7.55
C THR A 322 -8.82 29.99 8.24
N THR A 323 -8.61 30.92 9.19
CA THR A 323 -9.68 31.77 9.74
C THR A 323 -9.61 33.21 9.22
N GLY A 324 -8.75 33.46 8.22
CA GLY A 324 -8.54 34.76 7.59
C GLY A 324 -8.60 34.70 6.07
N GLU A 325 -8.30 35.84 5.43
CA GLU A 325 -8.40 35.98 3.96
C GLU A 325 -7.17 35.41 3.24
N LEU A 326 -6.99 34.08 3.27
CA LEU A 326 -5.90 33.40 2.59
C LEU A 326 -6.29 33.02 1.15
N GLY A 327 -6.10 33.97 0.22
CA GLY A 327 -6.38 33.73 -1.20
C GLY A 327 -7.86 33.87 -1.61
N GLY A 328 -8.74 34.27 -0.69
CA GLY A 328 -10.15 34.56 -0.92
C GLY A 328 -10.81 35.21 0.31
N PRO A 329 -12.06 35.73 0.19
CA PRO A 329 -12.79 36.28 1.33
C PRO A 329 -13.21 35.18 2.31
N VAL A 330 -13.23 35.50 3.60
CA VAL A 330 -13.71 34.59 4.67
C VAL A 330 -15.21 34.31 4.48
N VAL A 331 -15.58 33.03 4.51
CA VAL A 331 -16.97 32.56 4.36
C VAL A 331 -17.51 31.95 5.66
N GLY A 332 -16.63 31.46 6.55
CA GLY A 332 -16.98 30.76 7.78
C GLY A 332 -16.02 31.00 8.95
N GLY A 333 -15.98 30.05 9.90
CA GLY A 333 -15.08 30.08 11.05
C GLY A 333 -13.69 29.56 10.69
N ASP A 334 -13.65 28.31 10.21
CA ASP A 334 -12.49 27.70 9.55
C ASP A 334 -12.86 27.48 8.07
N ASP A 335 -12.08 28.04 7.15
CA ASP A 335 -12.22 27.91 5.70
C ASP A 335 -11.05 27.08 5.14
N GLY A 336 -11.24 26.28 4.09
CA GLY A 336 -10.21 25.37 3.54
C GLY A 336 -10.14 25.37 2.01
#